data_AF-A0A5K1K5Q2-F1
#
_entry.id   AF-A0A5K1K5Q2-F1
#
_cell.length_a   1.000
_cell.length_b   1.000
_cell.length_c   1.000
_cell.angle_alpha   90.00
_cell.angle_beta   90.00
_cell.angle_gamma   90.00
#
_symmetry.space_group_name_H-M   'P 1'
#
loop_
_entity.id
_entity.type
_entity.pdbx_description
1 polymer ?
#
loop_
_entity_poly.entity_id
_entity_poly.type
_entity_poly.pdbx_seq_one_letter_code
_entity_poly.pdbx_strand_id
1 'polypeptide(L)'
;MLHILRRCPSRGVRHLEVEFEEDESEHELFFYIPQAFPQLQYVVIHRYRCPVGGADVTPVATLAKALAPLRDLRILLCNLDFVEAPDPFSDDFSPFVNDTLQDAADVLARSLSRTVEVIGFLLRRDILAHYLYFRPVRDGRSGPDAQRDRFACKTSGLPMGDMTSLCRP
;
A
#
# COMPACT_ATOMS: atom_id res chain seq x y z
N MET A 1 -15.29 2.64 -7.39
CA MET A 1 -14.91 1.29 -6.91
C MET A 1 -15.83 0.72 -5.81
N LEU A 2 -16.17 1.49 -4.77
CA LEU A 2 -16.94 1.03 -3.60
C LEU A 2 -18.23 0.24 -3.91
N HIS A 3 -19.00 0.68 -4.90
CA HIS A 3 -20.23 -0.01 -5.35
C HIS A 3 -19.98 -1.46 -5.78
N ILE A 4 -18.83 -1.74 -6.37
CA ILE A 4 -18.44 -3.10 -6.81
C ILE A 4 -18.15 -3.96 -5.59
N LEU A 5 -17.30 -3.48 -4.67
CA LEU A 5 -16.96 -4.22 -3.44
C LEU A 5 -18.19 -4.54 -2.58
N ARG A 6 -19.18 -3.64 -2.54
CA ARG A 6 -20.45 -3.88 -1.83
C ARG A 6 -21.26 -5.06 -2.34
N ARG A 7 -20.98 -5.52 -3.57
CA ARG A 7 -21.65 -6.66 -4.20
C ARG A 7 -20.81 -7.94 -4.15
N CYS A 8 -19.55 -7.87 -3.70
CA CYS A 8 -18.67 -9.01 -3.63
C CYS A 8 -19.00 -9.90 -2.41
N PRO A 9 -18.92 -11.23 -2.55
CA PRO A 9 -19.02 -12.12 -1.40
C PRO A 9 -17.80 -11.91 -0.50
N SER A 10 -18.05 -11.60 0.77
CA SER A 10 -16.98 -11.15 1.67
C SER A 10 -16.47 -12.21 2.65
N ARG A 11 -17.24 -13.29 2.85
CA ARG A 11 -16.89 -14.37 3.78
C ARG A 11 -15.68 -15.16 3.26
N GLY A 12 -14.65 -15.28 4.10
CA GLY A 12 -13.48 -16.12 3.82
C GLY A 12 -12.46 -15.51 2.84
N VAL A 13 -12.68 -14.29 2.36
CA VAL A 13 -11.71 -13.60 1.51
C VAL A 13 -10.51 -13.21 2.36
N ARG A 14 -9.33 -13.71 1.97
CA ARG A 14 -8.04 -13.42 2.63
C ARG A 14 -7.13 -12.55 1.79
N HIS A 15 -7.40 -12.42 0.50
CA HIS A 15 -6.61 -11.67 -0.47
C HIS A 15 -7.56 -10.70 -1.19
N LEU A 16 -7.22 -9.42 -1.18
CA LEU A 16 -7.96 -8.39 -1.88
C LEU A 16 -7.00 -7.49 -2.64
N GLU A 17 -7.24 -7.33 -3.93
CA GLU A 17 -6.59 -6.33 -4.76
C GLU A 17 -7.65 -5.37 -5.29
N VAL A 18 -7.39 -4.07 -5.15
CA VAL A 18 -8.29 -3.03 -5.62
C VAL A 18 -7.51 -1.96 -6.39
N GLU A 19 -8.02 -1.61 -7.55
CA GLU A 19 -7.49 -0.56 -8.40
C GLU A 19 -8.57 0.49 -8.65
N PHE A 20 -8.30 1.76 -8.35
CA PHE A 20 -9.26 2.84 -8.51
C PHE A 20 -8.59 4.19 -8.73
N GLU A 21 -9.28 5.05 -9.46
CA GLU A 21 -8.97 6.48 -9.52
C GLU A 21 -9.57 7.17 -8.28
N GLU A 22 -8.84 8.13 -7.76
CA GLU A 22 -9.27 9.05 -6.72
C GLU A 22 -10.65 9.62 -7.02
N ASP A 23 -11.57 9.45 -6.08
CA ASP A 23 -12.91 10.00 -6.12
C ASP A 23 -13.33 10.49 -4.72
N GLU A 24 -14.44 11.21 -4.64
CA GLU A 24 -15.00 11.70 -3.37
C GLU A 24 -15.36 10.56 -2.39
N SER A 25 -15.46 9.32 -2.88
CA SER A 25 -15.82 8.13 -2.12
C SER A 25 -14.59 7.33 -1.62
N GLU A 26 -13.36 7.77 -1.87
CA GLU A 26 -12.15 7.03 -1.48
C GLU A 26 -12.09 6.78 0.03
N HIS A 27 -12.55 7.75 0.81
CA HIS A 27 -12.58 7.67 2.26
C HIS A 27 -13.53 6.56 2.70
N GLU A 28 -14.75 6.53 2.15
CA GLU A 28 -15.72 5.47 2.42
C GLU A 28 -15.18 4.09 1.98
N LEU A 29 -14.48 4.04 0.85
CA LEU A 29 -13.87 2.82 0.35
C LEU A 29 -12.87 2.22 1.34
N PHE A 30 -11.93 3.03 1.85
CA PHE A 30 -10.92 2.55 2.79
C PHE A 30 -11.54 2.00 4.08
N PHE A 31 -12.56 2.68 4.64
CA PHE A 31 -13.23 2.20 5.85
C PHE A 31 -14.17 1.02 5.59
N TYR A 32 -14.66 0.85 4.36
CA TYR A 32 -15.52 -0.28 3.99
C TYR A 32 -14.74 -1.60 3.90
N ILE A 33 -13.53 -1.58 3.32
CA ILE A 33 -12.67 -2.77 3.16
C ILE A 33 -12.56 -3.63 4.44
N PRO A 34 -12.12 -3.09 5.59
CA PRO A 34 -11.97 -3.88 6.82
C PRO A 34 -13.31 -4.34 7.41
N GLN A 35 -14.40 -3.61 7.15
CA GLN A 35 -15.74 -3.97 7.63
C GLN A 35 -16.30 -5.14 6.83
N ALA A 36 -16.16 -5.11 5.51
CA ALA A 36 -16.65 -6.15 4.63
C ALA A 36 -15.79 -7.42 4.71
N PHE A 37 -14.46 -7.25 4.73
CA PHE A 37 -13.49 -8.33 4.63
C PHE A 37 -12.58 -8.37 5.88
N PRO A 38 -13.09 -8.77 7.05
CA PRO A 38 -12.33 -8.70 8.31
C PRO A 38 -11.17 -9.72 8.39
N GLN A 39 -11.15 -10.74 7.54
CA GLN A 39 -10.17 -11.83 7.54
C GLN A 39 -9.03 -11.62 6.53
N LEU A 40 -8.87 -10.40 6.02
CA LEU A 40 -7.82 -10.08 5.05
C LEU A 40 -6.43 -10.29 5.66
N GLN A 41 -5.60 -11.02 4.92
CA GLN A 41 -4.20 -11.29 5.21
C GLN A 41 -3.28 -10.59 4.21
N TYR A 42 -3.77 -10.36 2.99
CA TYR A 42 -3.04 -9.76 1.89
C TYR A 42 -3.90 -8.71 1.21
N VAL A 43 -3.41 -7.48 1.15
CA VAL A 43 -4.12 -6.35 0.55
C VAL A 43 -3.20 -5.63 -0.43
N VAL A 44 -3.70 -5.42 -1.65
CA VAL A 44 -3.05 -4.59 -2.68
C VAL A 44 -3.97 -3.44 -3.03
N ILE A 45 -3.46 -2.22 -2.92
CA ILE A 45 -4.22 -0.99 -3.21
C ILE A 45 -3.49 -0.20 -4.28
N HIS A 46 -4.11 -0.06 -5.44
CA HIS A 46 -3.67 0.81 -6.51
C HIS A 46 -4.61 2.01 -6.60
N ARG A 47 -4.21 3.12 -5.99
CA ARG A 47 -4.86 4.43 -6.11
C ARG A 47 -4.14 5.24 -7.18
N TYR A 48 -4.91 5.85 -8.08
CA TYR A 48 -4.42 6.80 -9.09
C TYR A 48 -5.02 8.17 -8.84
N ARG A 49 -4.24 9.23 -9.00
CA ARG A 49 -4.74 10.59 -8.87
C ARG A 49 -5.68 10.94 -10.01
N CYS A 50 -6.71 11.71 -9.70
CA CYS A 50 -7.55 12.29 -10.74
C CYS A 50 -6.79 13.48 -11.38
N PRO A 51 -6.61 13.54 -12.71
CA PRO A 51 -5.88 14.62 -13.36
C PRO A 51 -6.54 16.00 -13.23
N VAL A 52 -7.83 16.05 -12.88
CA VAL A 52 -8.63 17.27 -12.84
C VAL A 52 -9.24 17.44 -11.44
N GLY A 53 -8.65 18.33 -10.63
CA GLY A 53 -9.22 18.73 -9.34
C GLY A 53 -9.09 17.69 -8.22
N GLY A 54 -8.14 16.75 -8.33
CA GLY A 54 -7.78 15.83 -7.24
C GLY A 54 -7.12 16.53 -6.05
N ALA A 55 -7.04 15.84 -4.91
CA ALA A 55 -6.34 16.35 -3.73
C ALA A 55 -4.82 16.32 -3.95
N ASP A 56 -4.15 17.40 -3.54
CA ASP A 56 -2.69 17.51 -3.60
C ASP A 56 -1.97 16.60 -2.57
N VAL A 57 -2.70 15.94 -1.68
CA VAL A 57 -2.11 15.19 -0.56
C VAL A 57 -2.52 13.72 -0.60
N THR A 58 -1.51 12.84 -0.63
CA THR A 58 -1.71 11.39 -0.58
C THR A 58 -2.28 10.97 0.79
N PRO A 59 -3.42 10.26 0.85
CA PRO A 59 -4.15 10.01 2.10
C PRO A 59 -3.57 8.83 2.93
N VAL A 60 -2.26 8.76 3.11
CA VAL A 60 -1.58 7.65 3.80
C VAL A 60 -2.10 7.46 5.23
N ALA A 61 -2.27 8.55 5.99
CA ALA A 61 -2.77 8.48 7.36
C ALA A 61 -4.23 7.99 7.44
N THR A 62 -5.07 8.41 6.49
CA THR A 62 -6.46 7.93 6.39
C THR A 62 -6.48 6.44 6.09
N LEU A 63 -5.68 6.00 5.12
CA LEU A 63 -5.54 4.58 4.77
C LEU A 63 -5.05 3.77 5.97
N ALA A 64 -4.02 4.24 6.66
CA ALA A 64 -3.44 3.62 7.84
C ALA A 64 -4.49 3.43 8.95
N LYS A 65 -5.26 4.48 9.25
CA LYS A 65 -6.35 4.47 10.22
C LYS A 65 -7.46 3.51 9.81
N ALA A 66 -7.83 3.50 8.54
CA ALA A 66 -8.89 2.65 8.02
C ALA A 66 -8.53 1.18 8.11
N LEU A 67 -7.30 0.79 7.75
CA LEU A 67 -6.87 -0.62 7.74
C LEU A 67 -6.43 -1.15 9.12
N ALA A 68 -6.20 -0.28 10.11
CA ALA A 68 -5.82 -0.65 11.47
C ALA A 68 -6.67 -1.76 12.15
N PRO A 69 -8.00 -1.88 11.89
CA PRO A 69 -8.81 -2.96 12.46
C PRO A 69 -8.50 -4.36 11.92
N LEU A 70 -7.80 -4.51 10.79
CA LEU A 70 -7.47 -5.81 10.21
C LEU A 70 -6.41 -6.54 11.05
N ARG A 71 -6.86 -7.41 11.96
CA ARG A 71 -5.99 -8.15 12.87
C ARG A 71 -5.21 -9.26 12.20
N ASP A 72 -5.69 -9.77 11.07
CA ASP A 72 -5.04 -10.86 10.35
C ASP A 72 -4.16 -10.36 9.19
N LEU A 73 -4.09 -9.05 8.96
CA LEU A 73 -3.31 -8.47 7.86
C LEU A 73 -1.82 -8.75 8.06
N ARG A 74 -1.22 -9.42 7.09
CA ARG A 74 0.22 -9.71 7.07
C ARG A 74 0.94 -8.85 6.06
N ILE A 75 0.30 -8.54 4.94
CA ILE A 75 0.98 -7.93 3.79
C ILE A 75 0.09 -6.84 3.20
N LEU A 76 0.67 -5.65 3.08
CA LEU A 76 0.05 -4.50 2.44
C LEU A 76 0.97 -4.01 1.31
N LEU A 77 0.49 -4.05 0.08
CA LEU A 77 1.17 -3.47 -1.08
C LEU A 77 0.36 -2.30 -1.62
N CYS A 78 1.02 -1.21 -1.95
CA CYS A 78 0.35 0.02 -2.36
C CYS A 78 1.02 0.64 -3.59
N ASN A 79 0.22 1.06 -4.57
CA ASN A 79 0.54 2.23 -5.40
C ASN A 79 -0.36 3.36 -4.92
N LEU A 80 0.20 4.43 -4.37
CA LEU A 80 -0.60 5.56 -3.89
C LEU A 80 -0.51 6.80 -4.78
N ASP A 81 0.27 6.72 -5.87
CA ASP A 81 0.44 7.79 -6.85
C ASP A 81 0.75 9.15 -6.17
N PHE A 82 1.85 9.19 -5.44
CA PHE A 82 2.29 10.38 -4.70
C PHE A 82 2.56 11.55 -5.64
N VAL A 83 2.22 12.77 -5.21
CA VAL A 83 2.49 14.00 -5.97
C VAL A 83 3.98 14.25 -6.12
N GLU A 84 4.76 13.88 -5.10
CA GLU A 84 6.20 14.00 -5.02
C GLU A 84 6.94 12.89 -5.78
N ALA A 85 6.20 11.94 -6.39
CA ALA A 85 6.80 10.88 -7.17
C ALA A 85 7.58 11.50 -8.35
N PRO A 86 8.87 11.18 -8.51
CA PRO A 86 9.66 11.69 -9.62
C PRO A 86 9.15 11.12 -10.95
N ASP A 87 9.50 11.79 -12.04
CA ASP A 87 9.26 11.25 -13.37
C ASP A 87 9.88 9.83 -13.48
N PRO A 88 9.19 8.86 -14.11
CA PRO A 88 9.70 7.50 -14.24
C PRO A 88 11.10 7.41 -14.88
N PHE A 89 11.46 8.36 -15.73
CA PHE A 89 12.75 8.44 -16.42
C PHE A 89 13.78 9.32 -15.69
N SER A 90 13.48 9.79 -14.47
CA SER A 90 14.43 10.53 -13.65
C SER A 90 15.64 9.67 -13.25
N ASP A 91 16.81 10.30 -13.19
CA ASP A 91 18.05 9.62 -12.77
C ASP A 91 18.12 9.40 -11.25
N ASP A 92 17.46 10.27 -10.46
CA ASP A 92 17.49 10.21 -9.00
C ASP A 92 16.10 10.07 -8.39
N PHE A 93 15.92 8.98 -7.66
CA PHE A 93 14.72 8.65 -6.88
C PHE A 93 15.01 8.70 -5.37
N SER A 94 16.26 8.94 -4.98
CA SER A 94 16.72 8.82 -3.60
C SER A 94 15.94 9.72 -2.64
N PRO A 95 15.65 11.01 -2.95
CA PRO A 95 14.87 11.86 -2.06
C PRO A 95 13.44 11.31 -1.84
N PHE A 96 12.73 11.00 -2.92
CA PHE A 96 11.39 10.43 -2.85
C PHE A 96 11.34 9.12 -2.03
N VAL A 97 12.34 8.26 -2.23
CA VAL A 97 12.43 6.98 -1.56
C VAL A 97 12.79 7.16 -0.08
N ASN A 98 13.78 8.00 0.24
CA ASN A 98 14.32 8.25 1.59
C ASN A 98 13.41 9.07 2.48
N ASP A 99 12.60 9.94 1.88
CA ASP A 99 11.76 10.85 2.63
C ASP A 99 10.31 10.40 2.49
N THR A 100 9.69 10.57 1.32
CA THR A 100 8.25 10.33 1.11
C THR A 100 7.81 8.88 1.38
N LEU A 101 8.49 7.89 0.79
CA LEU A 101 8.10 6.49 0.99
C LEU A 101 8.45 5.99 2.38
N GLN A 102 9.54 6.49 2.98
CA GLN A 102 9.92 6.15 4.35
C GLN A 102 8.90 6.69 5.35
N ASP A 103 8.52 7.96 5.25
CA ASP A 103 7.49 8.57 6.09
C ASP A 103 6.15 7.85 5.95
N ALA A 104 5.76 7.49 4.72
CA ALA A 104 4.55 6.73 4.47
C ALA A 104 4.61 5.33 5.09
N ALA A 105 5.75 4.64 4.98
CA ALA A 105 5.99 3.35 5.61
C ALA A 105 5.88 3.45 7.14
N ASP A 106 6.44 4.50 7.74
CA ASP A 106 6.42 4.72 9.19
C ASP A 106 5.00 5.04 9.69
N VAL A 107 4.23 5.82 8.95
CA VAL A 107 2.80 6.10 9.27
C VAL A 107 1.97 4.82 9.24
N LEU A 108 2.11 4.01 8.19
CA LEU A 108 1.44 2.72 8.09
C LEU A 108 1.89 1.76 9.19
N ALA A 109 3.20 1.64 9.40
CA ALA A 109 3.77 0.76 10.41
C ALA A 109 3.28 1.12 11.81
N ARG A 110 3.20 2.39 12.21
CA ARG A 110 2.67 2.76 13.53
C ARG A 110 1.21 2.40 13.75
N SER A 111 0.41 2.51 12.71
CA SER A 111 -1.06 2.44 12.82
C SER A 111 -1.60 1.03 12.65
N LEU A 112 -0.94 0.23 11.81
CA LEU A 112 -1.42 -1.11 11.45
C LEU A 112 -1.19 -2.13 12.56
N SER A 113 -1.91 -3.25 12.45
CA SER A 113 -1.78 -4.41 13.34
C SER A 113 -0.33 -4.91 13.45
N ARG A 114 0.02 -5.52 14.59
CA ARG A 114 1.33 -6.16 14.82
C ARG A 114 1.56 -7.40 13.95
N THR A 115 0.51 -7.91 13.32
CA THR A 115 0.58 -9.02 12.37
C THR A 115 1.10 -8.62 11.00
N VAL A 116 1.18 -7.31 10.70
CA VAL A 116 1.75 -6.85 9.44
C VAL A 116 3.25 -7.10 9.44
N GLU A 117 3.68 -7.89 8.46
CA GLU A 117 5.07 -8.28 8.24
C GLU A 117 5.72 -7.45 7.13
N VAL A 118 4.93 -7.07 6.11
CA VAL A 118 5.44 -6.40 4.90
C VAL A 118 4.53 -5.25 4.51
N ILE A 119 5.15 -4.09 4.30
CA ILE A 119 4.58 -2.93 3.63
C ILE A 119 5.38 -2.71 2.34
N GLY A 120 4.72 -2.66 1.20
CA GLY A 120 5.37 -2.43 -0.09
C GLY A 120 4.79 -1.22 -0.81
N PHE A 121 5.64 -0.44 -1.45
CA PHE A 121 5.23 0.66 -2.33
C PHE A 121 5.69 0.43 -3.75
N LEU A 122 4.77 0.54 -4.71
CA LEU A 122 5.09 0.39 -6.13
C LEU A 122 5.93 1.58 -6.58
N LEU A 123 7.11 1.30 -7.11
CA LEU A 123 8.00 2.26 -7.74
C LEU A 123 8.03 1.98 -9.24
N ARG A 124 7.72 3.01 -10.03
CA ARG A 124 7.84 2.99 -11.49
C ARG A 124 9.14 3.68 -11.86
N ARG A 125 10.04 2.95 -12.52
CA ARG A 125 11.31 3.47 -13.01
C ARG A 125 11.56 2.91 -14.39
N ASP A 126 11.72 3.81 -15.37
CA ASP A 126 11.77 3.47 -16.79
C ASP A 126 10.52 2.63 -17.16
N ILE A 127 10.71 1.56 -17.94
CA ILE A 127 9.66 0.59 -18.29
C ILE A 127 9.35 -0.43 -17.18
N LEU A 128 10.02 -0.36 -16.03
CA LEU A 128 9.90 -1.35 -14.96
C LEU A 128 9.05 -0.83 -13.79
N ALA A 129 8.15 -1.69 -13.33
CA ALA A 129 7.43 -1.50 -12.08
C ALA A 129 7.92 -2.54 -11.06
N HIS A 130 8.39 -2.09 -9.90
CA HIS A 130 8.80 -2.98 -8.81
C HIS A 130 8.38 -2.41 -7.47
N TYR A 131 8.16 -3.27 -6.49
CA TYR A 131 7.84 -2.83 -5.15
C TYR A 131 9.11 -2.59 -4.33
N LEU A 132 9.15 -1.47 -3.62
CA LEU A 132 10.09 -1.22 -2.55
C LEU A 132 9.45 -1.67 -1.23
N TYR A 133 10.16 -2.52 -0.49
CA TYR A 133 9.64 -3.18 0.68
C TYR A 133 10.19 -2.64 1.99
N PHE A 134 9.30 -2.59 2.97
CA PHE A 134 9.55 -2.16 4.32
C PHE A 134 8.99 -3.21 5.28
N ARG A 135 9.75 -3.49 6.33
CA ARG A 135 9.36 -4.35 7.44
C ARG A 135 9.01 -3.46 8.63
N PRO A 136 7.81 -3.56 9.21
CA PRO A 136 7.50 -2.83 10.43
C PRO A 136 8.41 -3.25 11.59
N VAL A 137 8.96 -2.28 12.31
CA VAL A 137 9.79 -2.46 13.50
C VAL A 137 8.92 -2.18 14.74
N ARG A 138 9.07 -2.97 15.81
CA ARG A 138 8.21 -2.89 17.01
C ARG A 138 8.99 -2.82 18.31
N ASP A 139 10.29 -2.62 18.19
CA ASP A 139 11.30 -2.90 19.20
C ASP A 139 11.38 -1.77 20.26
N GLY A 140 10.60 -0.70 20.08
CA GLY A 140 10.54 0.45 20.98
C GLY A 140 11.82 1.28 21.06
N ARG A 141 12.78 1.04 20.16
CA ARG A 141 14.05 1.78 20.08
C ARG A 141 13.88 3.05 19.24
N SER A 142 14.69 4.07 19.53
CA SER A 142 14.74 5.29 18.72
C SER A 142 15.21 4.95 17.30
N GLY A 143 14.33 5.07 16.31
CA GLY A 143 14.55 4.69 14.92
C GLY A 143 13.25 4.74 14.11
N PRO A 144 13.31 4.51 12.78
CA PRO A 144 12.11 4.45 11.95
C PRO A 144 11.22 3.28 12.37
N ASP A 145 9.91 3.47 12.28
CA ASP A 145 8.90 2.44 12.60
C ASP A 145 8.81 1.36 11.51
N ALA A 146 9.43 1.60 10.35
CA ALA A 146 9.55 0.69 9.24
C ALA A 146 10.98 0.70 8.67
N GLN A 147 11.59 -0.47 8.52
CA GLN A 147 12.93 -0.60 7.95
C GLN A 147 12.86 -1.19 6.55
N ARG A 148 13.61 -0.62 5.60
CA ARG A 148 13.73 -1.22 4.26
C ARG A 148 14.30 -2.63 4.32
N ASP A 149 13.65 -3.53 3.59
CA ASP A 149 14.05 -4.93 3.54
C ASP A 149 13.83 -5.51 2.14
N ARG A 150 14.91 -5.60 1.37
CA ARG A 150 14.90 -6.17 0.01
C ARG A 150 14.54 -7.65 -0.04
N PHE A 151 14.54 -8.34 1.10
CA PHE A 151 14.24 -9.77 1.20
C PHE A 151 12.90 -10.06 1.86
N ALA A 152 12.16 -9.03 2.27
CA ALA A 152 10.87 -9.15 2.97
C ALA A 152 9.93 -10.14 2.28
N CYS A 153 9.84 -10.11 0.95
CA CYS A 153 8.99 -11.01 0.19
C CYS A 153 9.40 -12.48 0.27
N LYS A 154 10.71 -12.76 0.27
CA LYS A 154 11.22 -14.14 0.37
C LYS A 154 10.98 -14.70 1.77
N THR A 155 11.11 -13.87 2.80
CA THR A 155 10.92 -14.28 4.20
C THR A 155 9.46 -14.46 4.58
N SER A 156 8.53 -13.71 3.98
CA SER A 156 7.10 -13.81 4.28
C SER A 156 6.35 -14.85 3.43
N GLY A 157 7.06 -15.61 2.58
CA GLY A 157 6.47 -16.68 1.78
C GLY A 157 5.51 -16.17 0.70
N LEU A 158 5.75 -14.95 0.19
CA LEU A 158 4.93 -14.39 -0.87
C LEU A 158 5.03 -15.23 -2.14
N PRO A 159 3.92 -15.52 -2.84
CA PRO A 159 4.00 -16.14 -4.15
C PRO A 159 4.76 -15.20 -5.08
N MET A 160 5.96 -15.61 -5.49
CA MET A 160 6.81 -14.84 -6.43
C MET A 160 6.16 -14.63 -7.81
N GLY A 161 5.00 -15.24 -8.08
CA GLY A 161 4.37 -15.32 -9.39
C GLY A 161 3.67 -14.06 -9.89
N ASP A 162 3.27 -13.13 -9.02
CA ASP A 162 2.42 -11.99 -9.41
C ASP A 162 3.15 -10.63 -9.43
N MET A 163 4.47 -10.63 -9.22
CA MET A 163 5.24 -9.39 -9.14
C MET A 163 5.71 -8.83 -10.49
N THR A 164 5.52 -9.56 -11.59
CA THR A 164 6.05 -9.20 -12.92
C THR A 164 4.98 -8.83 -13.95
N SER A 165 3.70 -8.82 -13.60
CA SER A 165 2.59 -8.72 -14.56
C SER A 165 1.77 -7.43 -14.45
N LEU A 166 2.38 -6.31 -14.04
CA LEU A 166 1.85 -4.97 -14.32
C LEU A 166 2.56 -4.33 -15.52
N CYS A 167 2.76 -5.10 -16.60
CA CYS A 167 2.84 -4.51 -17.93
C CYS A 167 1.40 -4.20 -18.35
N ARG A 168 0.96 -2.93 -18.24
CA ARG A 168 -0.23 -2.52 -18.98
C ARG A 168 0.13 -2.34 -20.48
N PRO A 169 -0.82 -2.60 -21.39
CA PRO A 169 -0.65 -2.46 -22.84
C PRO A 169 -0.38 -1.02 -23.28
#